data_AF-A0A7S1V101-F1
#
_entry.id   AF-A0A7S1V101-F1
#
_cell.length_a   1.000
_cell.length_b   1.000
_cell.length_c   1.000
_cell.angle_alpha   90.00
_cell.angle_beta   90.00
_cell.angle_gamma   90.00
#
_symmetry.space_group_name_H-M   'P 1'
#
loop_
_entity.id
_entity.type
_entity.pdbx_description
1 polymer ?
#
loop_
_entity_poly.entity_id
_entity_poly.type
_entity_poly.pdbx_seq_one_letter_code
_entity_poly.pdbx_strand_id
1 'polypeptide(L)'
;LNTLLGKILRVDVRDMDESSEFKVSPGNPRWNIPPDNPFVDLPTALDEIWAFGLRNPWKMSFDRETGDLFVSDVGQAEREEINVVPASSTGGDEHYGWNHCEGTLQLSQLPVGCTNCMDPACFVVPILEYDYSVGRRSVTG
;
A
#
# COMPACT_ATOMS: atom_id res chain seq x y z
N LEU A 1 2.37 -3.93 -11.33
CA LEU A 1 2.78 -2.58 -10.84
C LEU A 1 2.63 -1.50 -11.92
N ASN A 2 1.91 -1.76 -13.02
CA ASN A 2 1.71 -0.85 -14.15
C ASN A 2 0.41 -0.02 -14.05
N THR A 3 -0.18 0.06 -12.85
CA THR A 3 -1.38 0.84 -12.54
C THR A 3 -1.28 1.36 -11.12
N LEU A 4 -1.94 2.49 -10.85
CA LEU A 4 -1.98 3.15 -9.53
C LEU A 4 -3.10 2.62 -8.62
N LEU A 5 -3.95 1.70 -9.11
CA LEU A 5 -5.05 1.14 -8.32
C LEU A 5 -4.54 0.22 -7.22
N GLY A 6 -5.06 0.37 -6.00
CA GLY A 6 -4.69 -0.49 -4.86
C GLY A 6 -3.22 -0.33 -4.44
N LYS A 7 -2.78 0.93 -4.32
CA LYS A 7 -1.40 1.33 -4.01
C LYS A 7 -1.39 2.43 -2.95
N ILE A 8 -0.29 2.50 -2.21
CA ILE A 8 0.14 3.74 -1.55
C ILE A 8 1.12 4.41 -2.51
N LEU A 9 0.91 5.70 -2.76
CA LEU A 9 1.77 6.51 -3.60
C LEU A 9 2.60 7.45 -2.73
N ARG A 10 3.87 7.65 -3.08
CA ARG A 10 4.73 8.65 -2.46
C ARG A 10 5.21 9.61 -3.54
N VAL A 11 4.88 10.89 -3.36
CA VAL A 11 5.16 11.95 -4.32
C VAL A 11 5.77 13.15 -3.61
N ASP A 12 6.58 13.91 -4.33
CA ASP A 12 7.08 15.20 -3.86
C ASP A 12 6.22 16.32 -4.48
N VAL A 13 5.64 17.13 -3.60
CA VAL A 13 4.75 18.25 -3.96
C VAL A 13 5.45 19.60 -3.89
N ARG A 14 6.76 19.61 -3.59
CA ARG A 14 7.59 20.82 -3.57
C ARG A 14 8.04 21.17 -4.97
N ASP A 15 8.27 22.46 -5.17
CA ASP A 15 8.91 23.02 -6.37
C ASP A 15 8.30 22.49 -7.66
N MET A 16 7.03 22.85 -7.86
CA MET A 16 6.21 22.39 -8.97
C MET A 16 6.44 23.15 -10.29
N ASP A 17 7.52 23.91 -10.36
CA ASP A 17 7.94 24.64 -11.55
C ASP A 17 9.09 23.91 -12.26
N GLU A 18 9.52 24.41 -13.42
CA GLU A 18 10.60 23.81 -14.21
C GLU A 18 11.97 23.86 -13.52
N SER A 19 12.09 24.42 -12.30
CA SER A 19 13.33 24.47 -11.53
C SER A 19 13.57 23.25 -10.64
N SER A 20 12.59 22.34 -10.54
CA SER A 20 12.76 21.07 -9.82
C SER A 20 13.94 20.26 -10.36
N GLU A 21 14.83 19.85 -9.47
CA GLU A 21 15.88 18.86 -9.78
C GLU A 21 15.34 17.43 -9.85
N PHE A 22 14.09 17.20 -9.43
CA PHE A 22 13.49 15.88 -9.34
C PHE A 22 12.67 15.53 -10.58
N LYS A 23 12.69 14.23 -10.91
CA LYS A 23 11.94 13.65 -12.03
C LYS A 23 10.46 14.02 -11.91
N VAL A 24 9.93 14.73 -12.90
CA VAL A 24 8.50 14.99 -13.01
C VAL A 24 7.77 13.68 -13.30
N SER A 25 6.63 13.43 -12.64
CA SER A 25 5.83 12.23 -12.91
C SER A 25 5.45 12.16 -14.40
N PRO A 26 5.73 11.03 -15.09
CA PRO A 26 5.39 10.87 -16.51
C PRO A 26 3.89 11.03 -16.82
N GLY A 27 3.03 10.80 -15.82
CA GLY A 27 1.57 10.86 -15.95
C GLY A 27 0.92 12.14 -15.43
N ASN A 28 1.63 12.94 -14.64
CA ASN A 28 1.07 14.18 -14.08
C ASN A 28 2.17 15.21 -13.72
N PRO A 29 2.26 16.35 -14.42
CA PRO A 29 3.25 17.38 -14.13
C PRO A 29 3.01 18.13 -12.81
N ARG A 30 2.00 17.72 -12.02
CA ARG A 30 1.63 18.34 -10.74
C ARG A 30 2.32 17.72 -9.51
N TRP A 31 3.21 16.75 -9.70
CA TRP A 31 4.14 16.33 -8.67
C TRP A 31 5.44 15.78 -9.26
N ASN A 32 6.48 15.78 -8.43
CA ASN A 32 7.75 15.16 -8.67
C ASN A 32 7.81 13.76 -8.01
N ILE A 33 8.75 12.95 -8.48
CA ILE A 33 9.02 11.61 -7.95
C ILE A 33 10.21 11.72 -6.99
N PRO A 34 10.06 11.36 -5.70
CA PRO A 34 11.18 11.23 -4.78
C PRO A 34 12.21 10.23 -5.34
N PRO A 35 13.50 10.59 -5.40
CA PRO A 35 14.52 9.73 -6.02
C PRO A 35 14.77 8.43 -5.23
N ASP A 36 14.34 8.38 -3.97
CA ASP A 36 14.42 7.23 -3.06
C ASP A 36 13.13 6.39 -3.04
N ASN A 37 12.19 6.61 -3.98
CA ASN A 37 11.06 5.70 -4.15
C ASN A 37 11.55 4.31 -4.64
N PRO A 38 10.89 3.21 -4.24
CA PRO A 38 11.38 1.85 -4.45
C PRO A 38 11.31 1.37 -5.91
N PHE A 39 10.49 2.03 -6.75
CA PHE A 39 10.22 1.60 -8.12
C PHE A 39 10.66 2.60 -9.19
N VAL A 40 11.48 3.60 -8.83
CA VAL A 40 11.97 4.61 -9.76
C VAL A 40 12.76 3.95 -10.91
N ASP A 41 12.42 4.35 -12.13
CA ASP A 41 13.05 3.90 -13.38
C ASP A 41 12.95 2.39 -13.66
N LEU A 42 12.12 1.66 -12.89
CA LEU A 42 11.85 0.26 -13.15
C LEU A 42 10.85 0.14 -14.30
N PRO A 43 11.20 -0.45 -15.46
CA PRO A 43 10.32 -0.45 -16.64
C PRO A 43 8.98 -1.17 -16.45
N THR A 44 8.84 -1.98 -15.41
CA THR A 44 7.67 -2.80 -15.10
C THR A 44 6.79 -2.22 -13.98
N ALA A 45 7.16 -1.05 -13.43
CA ALA A 45 6.44 -0.37 -12.36
C ALA A 45 6.29 1.12 -12.63
N LEU A 46 5.33 1.75 -11.94
CA LEU A 46 5.16 3.20 -11.96
C LEU A 46 5.95 3.81 -10.81
N ASP A 47 6.66 4.90 -11.09
CA ASP A 47 7.62 5.51 -10.16
C ASP A 47 6.97 6.05 -8.88
N GLU A 48 5.67 6.38 -8.94
CA GLU A 48 4.90 6.89 -7.80
C GLU A 48 4.63 5.83 -6.73
N ILE A 49 4.69 4.54 -7.10
CA ILE A 49 4.30 3.46 -6.19
C ILE A 49 5.29 3.38 -5.04
N TRP A 50 4.76 3.36 -3.82
CA TRP A 50 5.52 3.11 -2.60
C TRP A 50 5.24 1.70 -2.07
N ALA A 51 3.98 1.31 -2.00
CA ALA A 51 3.55 -0.02 -1.55
C ALA A 51 2.36 -0.55 -2.35
N PHE A 52 2.14 -1.86 -2.35
CA PHE A 52 1.16 -2.52 -3.20
C PHE A 52 0.46 -3.71 -2.54
N GLY A 53 -0.52 -4.29 -3.23
CA GLY A 53 -1.33 -5.38 -2.68
C GLY A 53 -2.46 -4.89 -1.78
N LEU A 54 -2.87 -3.63 -1.88
CA LEU A 54 -4.05 -3.10 -1.20
C LEU A 54 -5.26 -3.15 -2.13
N ARG A 55 -6.47 -3.17 -1.57
CA ARG A 55 -7.72 -3.14 -2.33
C ARG A 55 -8.31 -1.72 -2.39
N ASN A 56 -8.61 -1.15 -1.24
CA ASN A 56 -9.17 0.18 -1.04
C ASN A 56 -8.67 0.79 0.29
N PRO A 57 -7.44 1.32 0.33
CA PRO A 57 -6.84 1.94 1.51
C PRO A 57 -7.55 3.27 1.83
N TRP A 58 -8.73 3.16 2.45
CA TRP A 58 -9.67 4.25 2.62
C TRP A 58 -9.19 5.34 3.60
N LYS A 59 -8.37 4.96 4.58
CA LYS A 59 -7.84 5.88 5.58
C LYS A 59 -6.39 5.57 5.89
N MET A 60 -5.62 6.63 6.14
CA MET A 60 -4.23 6.57 6.55
C MET A 60 -3.97 7.61 7.65
N SER A 61 -3.13 7.25 8.61
CA SER A 61 -2.68 8.18 9.66
C SER A 61 -1.30 7.82 10.15
N PHE A 62 -0.50 8.84 10.48
CA PHE A 62 0.78 8.63 11.12
C PHE A 62 0.62 8.70 12.64
N ASP A 63 1.22 7.74 13.34
CA ASP A 63 1.52 7.87 14.76
C ASP A 63 2.50 9.03 14.95
N ARG A 64 2.19 9.95 15.87
CA ARG A 64 2.99 11.16 16.08
C ARG A 64 4.23 10.94 16.92
N GLU A 65 4.28 9.86 17.69
CA GLU A 65 5.40 9.48 18.54
C GLU A 65 6.39 8.62 17.77
N THR A 66 5.91 7.60 17.04
CA THR A 66 6.78 6.65 16.34
C THR A 66 7.01 7.01 14.87
N GLY A 67 6.07 7.75 14.25
CA GLY A 67 6.06 7.99 12.81
C GLY A 67 5.52 6.82 11.98
N ASP A 68 5.03 5.75 12.63
CA ASP A 68 4.48 4.60 11.92
C ASP A 68 3.20 4.99 11.18
N LEU A 69 3.05 4.49 9.96
CA LEU A 69 1.86 4.72 9.14
C LEU A 69 0.86 3.59 9.35
N PHE A 70 -0.31 3.94 9.87
CA PHE A 70 -1.47 3.05 9.94
C PHE A 70 -2.31 3.21 8.67
N VAL A 71 -2.70 2.10 8.08
CA VAL A 71 -3.48 2.04 6.84
C VAL A 71 -4.69 1.16 7.08
N SER A 72 -5.88 1.70 6.84
CA SER A 72 -7.14 0.94 6.88
C SER A 72 -7.51 0.55 5.46
N ASP A 73 -7.55 -0.75 5.18
CA ASP A 73 -7.91 -1.29 3.87
C ASP A 73 -9.25 -2.02 3.93
N VAL A 74 -10.18 -1.58 3.09
CA VAL A 74 -11.55 -2.11 3.02
C VAL A 74 -11.60 -3.18 1.94
N GLY A 75 -11.77 -4.44 2.34
CA GLY A 75 -11.91 -5.58 1.42
C GLY A 75 -13.18 -5.55 0.57
N GLN A 76 -13.24 -6.45 -0.40
CA GLN A 76 -14.37 -6.68 -1.28
C GLN A 76 -15.36 -7.70 -0.71
N ALA A 77 -14.87 -8.80 -0.13
CA ALA A 77 -15.70 -9.95 0.24
C ALA A 77 -16.16 -9.85 1.70
N GLU A 78 -15.30 -10.18 2.64
CA GLU A 78 -15.71 -10.47 4.02
C GLU A 78 -14.76 -9.94 5.10
N ARG A 79 -13.67 -9.25 4.72
CA ARG A 79 -12.70 -8.71 5.69
C ARG A 79 -12.36 -7.26 5.41
N GLU A 80 -12.22 -6.49 6.49
CA GLU A 80 -11.50 -5.21 6.49
C GLU A 80 -10.30 -5.36 7.42
N GLU A 81 -9.22 -4.65 7.11
CA GLU A 81 -7.94 -4.81 7.79
C GLU A 81 -7.27 -3.48 8.15
N ILE A 82 -6.47 -3.52 9.20
CA ILE A 82 -5.53 -2.46 9.58
C ILE A 82 -4.13 -3.00 9.41
N ASN A 83 -3.36 -2.30 8.59
CA ASN A 83 -1.96 -2.54 8.33
C ASN A 83 -1.10 -1.45 9.00
N VAL A 84 0.12 -1.81 9.39
CA VAL A 84 1.11 -0.87 9.92
C VAL A 84 2.34 -0.92 9.04
N VAL A 85 2.77 0.25 8.59
CA VAL A 85 4.04 0.46 7.91
C VAL A 85 4.99 1.11 8.91
N PRO A 86 6.09 0.45 9.28
CA PRO A 86 7.07 1.05 10.19
C PRO A 86 7.63 2.35 9.61
N ALA A 87 7.90 3.34 10.45
CA ALA A 87 8.52 4.61 10.03
C ALA A 87 9.86 4.42 9.29
N SER A 88 10.56 3.31 9.55
CA SER A 88 11.81 2.94 8.91
C SER A 88 11.66 2.25 7.55
N SER A 89 10.42 1.98 7.11
CA SER A 89 10.17 1.37 5.80
C SER A 89 10.72 2.25 4.68
N THR A 90 11.34 1.62 3.69
CA THR A 90 11.78 2.24 2.44
C THR A 90 10.84 1.94 1.27
N GLY A 91 9.67 1.35 1.54
CA GLY A 91 8.73 0.93 0.51
C GLY A 91 9.23 -0.27 -0.28
N GLY A 92 8.38 -0.76 -1.18
CA GLY A 92 8.73 -1.76 -2.20
C GLY A 92 8.65 -3.21 -1.74
N ASP A 93 8.86 -3.48 -0.46
CA ASP A 93 8.76 -4.82 0.13
C ASP A 93 7.37 -5.11 0.71
N GLU A 94 6.50 -4.10 0.81
CA GLU A 94 5.16 -4.26 1.35
C GLU A 94 4.15 -4.70 0.28
N HIS A 95 3.82 -5.99 0.32
CA HIS A 95 2.72 -6.60 -0.43
C HIS A 95 1.57 -6.97 0.51
N TYR A 96 0.47 -6.23 0.52
CA TYR A 96 -0.68 -6.48 1.41
C TYR A 96 -1.65 -7.58 0.90
N GLY A 97 -1.23 -8.34 -0.12
CA GLY A 97 -1.89 -9.59 -0.52
C GLY A 97 -3.07 -9.48 -1.48
N TRP A 98 -3.69 -8.31 -1.67
CA TRP A 98 -4.75 -8.14 -2.66
C TRP A 98 -4.24 -8.39 -4.10
N ASN A 99 -4.91 -9.18 -4.95
CA ASN A 99 -6.26 -9.77 -4.80
C ASN A 99 -6.26 -11.27 -4.46
N HIS A 100 -5.18 -11.78 -3.88
CA HIS A 100 -5.09 -13.15 -3.40
C HIS A 100 -5.69 -13.32 -2.01
N CYS A 101 -5.57 -12.28 -1.18
CA CYS A 101 -5.95 -12.28 0.23
C CYS A 101 -6.79 -11.04 0.57
N GLU A 102 -7.68 -11.21 1.55
CA GLU A 102 -8.26 -10.15 2.36
C GLU A 102 -8.06 -10.55 3.82
N GLY A 103 -7.12 -9.90 4.50
CA GLY A 103 -6.58 -10.41 5.76
C GLY A 103 -6.19 -11.88 5.67
N THR A 104 -6.70 -12.70 6.58
CA THR A 104 -6.48 -14.16 6.63
C THR A 104 -7.26 -14.94 5.57
N LEU A 105 -8.23 -14.32 4.90
CA LEU A 105 -9.10 -14.97 3.94
C LEU A 105 -8.44 -15.07 2.56
N GLN A 106 -8.18 -16.29 2.10
CA GLN A 106 -7.73 -16.54 0.73
C GLN A 106 -8.90 -16.45 -0.25
N LEU A 107 -8.79 -15.55 -1.23
CA LEU A 107 -9.78 -15.32 -2.28
C LEU A 107 -9.46 -16.05 -3.59
N SER A 108 -8.18 -16.23 -3.89
CA SER A 108 -7.74 -16.83 -5.15
C SER A 108 -6.46 -17.64 -4.98
N GLN A 109 -5.93 -18.20 -6.08
CA GLN A 109 -4.69 -18.95 -6.06
C GLN A 109 -3.53 -18.04 -5.63
N LEU A 110 -2.79 -18.44 -4.58
CA LEU A 110 -1.63 -17.70 -4.07
C LEU A 110 -0.45 -17.74 -5.07
N PRO A 111 0.47 -16.75 -5.00
CA PRO A 111 1.73 -16.82 -5.72
C PRO A 111 2.54 -18.07 -5.37
N VAL A 112 3.36 -18.54 -6.32
CA VAL A 112 4.22 -19.70 -6.10
C VAL A 112 5.17 -19.43 -4.92
N GLY A 113 5.22 -20.37 -3.99
CA GLY A 113 6.04 -20.28 -2.78
C GLY A 113 5.31 -19.76 -1.55
N CYS A 114 4.10 -19.20 -1.71
CA CYS A 114 3.28 -18.74 -0.60
C CYS A 114 2.39 -19.86 -0.06
N THR A 115 2.39 -20.04 1.25
CA THR A 115 1.65 -21.14 1.89
C THR A 115 0.22 -20.76 2.26
N ASN A 116 -0.01 -19.54 2.73
CA ASN A 116 -1.31 -18.99 3.10
C ASN A 116 -1.25 -17.44 3.14
N CYS A 117 -2.37 -16.78 3.42
CA CYS A 117 -2.45 -15.31 3.50
C CYS A 117 -1.73 -14.67 4.69
N MET A 118 -1.23 -15.49 5.63
CA MET A 118 -0.44 -15.06 6.78
C MET A 118 1.04 -15.39 6.62
N ASP A 119 1.48 -15.76 5.41
CA ASP A 119 2.87 -16.08 5.12
C ASP A 119 3.70 -14.78 5.03
N PRO A 120 4.55 -14.49 6.04
CA PRO A 120 5.28 -13.23 6.10
C PRO A 120 6.39 -13.15 5.04
N ALA A 121 6.73 -14.26 4.38
CA ALA A 121 7.65 -14.25 3.25
C ALA A 121 6.99 -13.71 1.97
N CYS A 122 5.66 -13.64 1.93
CA CYS A 122 4.88 -13.25 0.76
C CYS A 122 4.05 -11.99 0.96
N PHE A 123 3.57 -11.76 2.19
CA PHE A 123 2.61 -10.71 2.48
C PHE A 123 2.94 -9.97 3.77
N VAL A 124 2.58 -8.69 3.81
CA VAL A 124 2.49 -7.96 5.06
C VAL A 124 1.22 -8.40 5.77
N VAL A 125 1.39 -8.96 6.96
CA VAL A 125 0.30 -9.47 7.78
C VAL A 125 -0.40 -8.30 8.48
N PRO A 126 -1.73 -8.18 8.41
CA PRO A 126 -2.44 -7.11 9.11
C PRO A 126 -2.32 -7.28 10.62
N ILE A 127 -2.22 -6.15 11.33
CA ILE A 127 -2.19 -6.15 12.80
C ILE A 127 -3.58 -6.36 13.41
N LEU A 128 -4.62 -6.08 12.63
CA LEU A 128 -6.01 -6.30 13.00
C LEU A 128 -6.80 -6.57 11.73
N GLU A 129 -7.68 -7.55 11.79
CA GLU A 129 -8.74 -7.77 10.82
C GLU A 129 -10.05 -7.98 11.54
N TYR A 130 -11.16 -7.75 10.85
CA TYR A 130 -12.46 -8.19 11.32
C TYR A 130 -13.33 -8.66 10.16
N ASP A 131 -14.23 -9.58 10.49
CA ASP A 131 -15.27 -10.02 9.58
C ASP A 131 -16.57 -9.22 9.75
N TYR A 132 -17.45 -9.31 8.76
CA TYR A 132 -18.78 -8.69 8.82
C TYR A 132 -19.78 -9.45 9.71
N SER A 133 -19.38 -10.59 10.31
CA SER A 133 -20.27 -11.44 11.11
C SER A 133 -20.57 -10.85 12.50
N VAL A 134 -19.74 -9.93 12.99
CA VAL A 134 -19.86 -9.32 14.33
C VAL A 134 -20.58 -7.96 14.34
N GLY A 135 -21.41 -7.70 13.32
CA GLY A 135 -22.16 -6.45 13.10
C GLY A 135 -21.47 -5.52 12.09
N ARG A 136 -22.17 -4.48 11.62
CA ARG A 136 -21.62 -3.46 10.70
C ARG A 136 -20.55 -2.64 11.43
N ARG A 137 -19.32 -3.14 11.40
CA ARG A 137 -18.12 -2.41 11.82
C ARG A 137 -17.51 -1.82 10.56
N SER A 138 -17.20 -0.54 10.61
CA SER A 138 -16.50 0.16 9.55
C SER A 138 -15.44 0.99 10.24
N VAL A 139 -14.27 1.11 9.63
CA VAL A 139 -13.27 2.08 10.07
C VAL A 139 -13.76 3.49 9.69
N THR A 140 -14.64 4.04 10.51
CA THR A 140 -15.05 5.45 10.49
C THR A 140 -14.21 6.16 11.53
N GLY A 141 -13.10 6.76 11.13
CA GLY A 141 -12.27 7.48 12.10
C GLY A 141 -12.68 8.92 12.30
#